data_AF-A0A2V7XQ75-F1
#
_entry.id   AF-A0A2V7XQ75-F1
#
_cell.length_a   1.000
_cell.length_b   1.000
_cell.length_c   1.000
_cell.angle_alpha   90.00
_cell.angle_beta   90.00
_cell.angle_gamma   90.00
#
_symmetry.space_group_name_H-M   'P 1'
#
loop_
_entity.id
_entity.type
_entity.pdbx_description
1 polymer ?
#
loop_
_entity_poly.entity_id
_entity_poly.type
_entity_poly.pdbx_seq_one_letter_code
_entity_poly.pdbx_strand_id
1 'polypeptide(L)'
;MIGRGRAVLPRADEWQDLAMVHTDTSAEADRVQVEAYRRMGGAGRIAALFRLNERARNLAMAGIRHRHPEYDEERQRLAFARLVLGDELVRKVWPDRDLVEP
;
A
#
# COMPACT_ATOMS: atom_id res chain seq x y z
N MET A 1 20.45 -21.88 -13.14
CA MET A 1 19.20 -22.20 -13.86
C MET A 1 18.03 -21.70 -13.01
N ILE A 2 17.44 -20.56 -13.36
CA ILE A 2 16.25 -20.02 -12.68
C ILE A 2 15.09 -20.28 -13.62
N GLY A 3 14.18 -21.19 -13.22
CA GLY A 3 13.01 -21.55 -14.00
C GLY A 3 12.11 -20.33 -14.21
N ARG A 4 11.90 -19.94 -15.47
CA ARG A 4 10.87 -18.97 -15.86
C ARG A 4 9.50 -19.63 -15.70
N GLY A 5 9.02 -19.74 -14.46
CA GLY A 5 7.60 -19.92 -14.19
C GLY A 5 6.88 -18.66 -14.64
N ARG A 6 6.18 -18.73 -15.78
CA ARG A 6 5.27 -17.66 -16.19
C ARG A 6 4.19 -17.60 -15.11
N ALA A 7 4.18 -16.54 -14.30
CA ALA A 7 3.07 -16.29 -13.40
C ALA A 7 1.81 -16.16 -14.27
N VAL A 8 1.00 -17.21 -14.30
CA VAL A 8 -0.31 -17.16 -14.94
C VAL A 8 -1.16 -16.35 -13.99
N LEU A 9 -1.36 -15.07 -14.32
CA LEU A 9 -2.31 -14.25 -13.59
C LEU A 9 -3.69 -14.89 -13.77
N PRO A 10 -4.42 -15.16 -12.67
CA PRO A 10 -5.73 -15.78 -12.77
C PRO A 10 -6.67 -14.87 -13.58
N ARG A 11 -7.60 -15.50 -14.29
CA ARG A 11 -8.59 -14.79 -15.11
C ARG A 11 -9.50 -13.94 -14.22
N ALA A 12 -10.09 -12.89 -14.78
CA ALA A 12 -10.87 -11.89 -14.04
C ALA A 12 -12.09 -12.47 -13.27
N ASP A 13 -12.59 -13.61 -13.74
CA ASP A 13 -13.63 -14.46 -13.15
C ASP A 13 -13.09 -15.36 -12.03
N GLU A 14 -11.86 -15.85 -12.13
CA GLU A 14 -11.21 -16.66 -11.08
C GLU A 14 -10.92 -15.86 -9.80
N TRP A 15 -10.83 -14.52 -9.89
CA TRP A 15 -10.81 -13.64 -8.70
C TRP A 15 -12.16 -13.54 -8.00
N GLN A 16 -13.27 -13.84 -8.70
CA GLN A 16 -14.63 -13.74 -8.14
C GLN A 16 -14.99 -14.98 -7.32
N ASP A 17 -14.38 -16.13 -7.59
CA ASP A 17 -14.53 -17.35 -6.77
C ASP A 17 -13.60 -17.36 -5.53
N LEU A 18 -12.55 -16.53 -5.54
CA LEU A 18 -11.89 -16.03 -4.32
C LEU A 18 -12.64 -14.85 -3.72
N ALA A 19 -13.96 -14.76 -3.90
CA ALA A 19 -14.82 -13.95 -3.07
C ALA A 19 -14.63 -14.41 -1.62
N MET A 20 -13.64 -13.80 -0.98
CA MET A 20 -13.50 -13.72 0.46
C MET A 20 -14.87 -13.26 0.93
N VAL A 21 -15.67 -14.19 1.45
CA VAL A 21 -16.96 -13.84 2.07
C VAL A 21 -16.57 -13.00 3.26
N HIS A 22 -16.66 -11.68 3.10
CA HIS A 22 -16.33 -10.74 4.16
C HIS A 22 -17.40 -10.95 5.23
N THR A 23 -17.01 -11.49 6.39
CA THR A 23 -17.95 -11.81 7.47
C THR A 23 -18.63 -10.57 8.07
N ASP A 24 -18.05 -9.38 7.83
CA ASP A 24 -18.55 -8.07 8.26
C ASP A 24 -19.09 -7.21 7.09
N THR A 25 -19.28 -7.79 5.90
CA THR A 25 -19.86 -7.08 4.74
C THR A 25 -21.09 -7.82 4.22
N SER A 26 -22.23 -7.14 4.14
CA SER A 26 -23.43 -7.74 3.54
C SER A 26 -23.22 -8.01 2.04
N ALA A 27 -23.89 -9.03 1.51
CA ALA A 27 -23.83 -9.35 0.07
C ALA A 27 -24.30 -8.18 -0.82
N GLU A 28 -25.21 -7.35 -0.32
CA GLU A 28 -25.64 -6.14 -1.02
C GLU A 28 -24.53 -5.09 -1.08
N ALA A 29 -23.83 -4.84 0.03
CA ALA A 29 -22.74 -3.88 0.08
C ALA A 29 -21.57 -4.31 -0.83
N ASP A 30 -21.21 -5.60 -0.84
CA ASP A 30 -20.22 -6.14 -1.75
C ASP A 30 -20.61 -5.94 -3.22
N ARG A 31 -21.86 -6.26 -3.58
CA ARG A 31 -22.38 -6.06 -4.94
C ARG A 31 -22.29 -4.60 -5.38
N VAL A 32 -22.65 -3.66 -4.51
CA VAL A 32 -22.55 -2.21 -4.79
C VAL A 32 -21.09 -1.78 -4.98
N GLN A 33 -20.18 -2.28 -4.14
CA GLN A 33 -18.76 -1.98 -4.24
C GLN A 33 -18.16 -2.50 -5.56
N VAL A 34 -18.46 -3.74 -5.93
CA VAL A 34 -18.02 -4.34 -7.20
C VAL A 34 -18.56 -3.54 -8.39
N GLU A 35 -19.84 -3.16 -8.35
CA GLU A 35 -20.44 -2.35 -9.41
C GLU A 35 -19.79 -0.96 -9.53
N ALA A 36 -19.51 -0.31 -8.40
CA ALA A 36 -18.79 0.96 -8.38
C ALA A 36 -17.40 0.84 -9.02
N TYR A 37 -16.64 -0.20 -8.69
CA TYR A 37 -15.33 -0.45 -9.31
C TYR A 37 -15.41 -0.79 -10.79
N ARG A 38 -16.46 -1.49 -11.24
CA ARG A 38 -16.69 -1.76 -12.66
C ARG A 38 -16.99 -0.46 -13.42
N ARG A 39 -17.83 0.41 -12.86
CA ARG A 39 -18.15 1.73 -13.45
C ARG A 39 -16.93 2.66 -13.54
N MET A 40 -15.97 2.56 -12.61
CA MET A 40 -14.73 3.35 -12.68
C MET A 40 -13.81 2.98 -13.85
N GLY A 41 -13.88 1.74 -14.35
CA GLY A 41 -12.95 1.22 -15.36
C GLY A 41 -11.49 1.17 -14.89
N GLY A 42 -10.57 0.72 -15.76
CA GLY A 42 -9.15 0.56 -15.42
C GLY A 42 -8.49 1.89 -15.03
N ALA A 43 -8.66 2.93 -15.84
CA ALA A 43 -8.07 4.25 -15.58
C ALA A 43 -8.59 4.88 -14.27
N GLY A 44 -9.89 4.79 -14.00
CA GLY A 44 -10.47 5.31 -12.76
C GLY A 44 -9.96 4.59 -11.53
N ARG A 45 -9.76 3.27 -11.62
CA ARG A 45 -9.17 2.46 -10.54
C ARG A 45 -7.71 2.83 -10.27
N ILE A 46 -6.90 3.04 -11.30
CA ILE A 46 -5.51 3.51 -11.15
C ILE A 46 -5.46 4.91 -10.55
N ALA A 47 -6.34 5.82 -10.98
CA ALA A 47 -6.43 7.16 -10.38
C ALA A 47 -6.84 7.09 -8.90
N ALA A 48 -7.77 6.21 -8.54
CA ALA A 48 -8.14 5.98 -7.15
C ALA A 48 -6.97 5.41 -6.32
N LEU A 49 -6.20 4.48 -6.90
CA LEU A 49 -5.01 3.91 -6.27
C LEU A 49 -3.95 4.99 -5.98
N PHE A 50 -3.66 5.89 -6.92
CA PHE A 50 -2.71 6.99 -6.69
C PHE A 50 -3.17 7.92 -5.57
N ARG A 51 -4.45 8.31 -5.56
CA ARG A 51 -5.01 9.14 -4.47
C ARG A 51 -4.94 8.43 -3.12
N LEU A 52 -5.19 7.12 -3.09
CA LEU A 52 -5.08 6.33 -1.87
C LEU A 52 -3.64 6.31 -1.35
N ASN A 53 -2.65 6.08 -2.24
CA ASN A 53 -1.23 6.07 -1.87
C ASN A 53 -0.78 7.42 -1.31
N GLU A 54 -1.19 8.53 -1.93
CA GLU A 54 -0.89 9.88 -1.43
C GLU A 54 -1.47 10.09 -0.03
N ARG A 55 -2.74 9.73 0.19
CA ARG A 55 -3.40 9.85 1.50
C ARG A 55 -2.73 8.97 2.55
N ALA A 56 -2.40 7.73 2.22
CA ALA A 56 -1.72 6.81 3.13
C ALA A 56 -0.35 7.35 3.53
N ARG A 57 0.41 7.89 2.56
CA ARG A 57 1.69 8.56 2.83
C ARG A 57 1.52 9.75 3.77
N ASN A 58 0.54 10.63 3.50
CA ASN A 58 0.29 11.80 4.33
C ASN A 58 -0.11 11.42 5.77
N LEU A 59 -0.95 10.39 5.91
CA LEU A 59 -1.34 9.87 7.22
C LEU A 59 -0.15 9.30 7.99
N ALA A 60 0.69 8.49 7.32
CA ALA A 60 1.90 7.95 7.94
C ALA A 60 2.88 9.05 8.39
N MET A 61 3.12 10.05 7.54
CA MET A 61 3.96 11.21 7.88
C MET A 61 3.39 12.02 9.05
N ALA A 62 2.07 12.21 9.11
CA ALA A 62 1.42 12.87 10.24
C ALA A 62 1.59 12.06 11.53
N GLY A 63 1.46 10.74 11.46
CA GLY A 63 1.70 9.83 12.60
C GLY A 63 3.14 9.87 13.10
N ILE A 64 4.12 9.90 12.19
CA ILE A 64 5.55 10.06 12.53
C ILE A 64 5.77 11.38 13.29
N ARG A 65 5.29 12.51 12.74
CA ARG A 65 5.42 13.83 13.38
C ARG A 65 4.74 13.90 14.74
N HIS A 66 3.61 13.21 14.89
CA HIS A 66 2.88 13.18 16.15
C HIS A 66 3.64 12.41 17.24
N ARG A 67 4.28 11.28 16.89
CA ARG A 67 5.03 10.46 17.85
C ARG A 67 6.43 11.00 18.15
N HIS A 68 7.07 11.62 17.16
CA HIS A 68 8.45 12.12 17.24
C HIS A 68 8.50 13.61 16.86
N PRO A 69 7.94 14.51 17.70
CA PRO A 69 7.90 15.95 17.42
C PRO A 69 9.30 16.60 17.33
N GLU A 70 10.33 15.95 17.85
CA GLU A 70 11.72 16.37 17.80
C GLU A 70 12.44 16.02 16.48
N TYR A 71 11.80 15.26 15.58
CA TYR A 71 12.42 14.89 14.30
C TYR A 71 12.42 16.07 13.33
N ASP A 72 13.62 16.38 12.82
CA ASP A 72 13.77 17.23 11.64
C ASP A 72 13.23 16.54 10.37
N GLU A 73 13.22 17.26 9.25
CA GLU A 73 12.70 16.72 7.99
C GLU A 73 13.44 15.47 7.50
N GLU A 74 14.74 15.37 7.76
CA GLU A 74 15.55 14.23 7.32
C GLU A 74 15.20 12.98 8.10
N ARG A 75 15.11 13.08 9.44
CA ARG A 75 14.67 11.98 10.30
C ARG A 75 13.23 11.57 10.00
N GLN A 76 12.33 12.51 9.72
CA GLN A 76 10.96 12.17 9.28
C GLN A 76 10.96 11.36 7.98
N ARG A 77 11.82 11.71 7.01
CA ARG A 77 11.94 10.97 5.74
C ARG A 77 12.54 9.58 5.95
N LEU A 78 13.56 9.44 6.79
CA LEU A 78 14.19 8.14 7.12
C LEU A 78 13.23 7.23 7.89
N ALA A 79 12.47 7.78 8.84
CA ALA A 79 11.42 7.09 9.57
C ALA A 79 10.36 6.52 8.61
N PHE A 80 9.86 7.36 7.68
CA PHE A 80 8.92 6.91 6.67
C PHE A 80 9.52 5.85 5.73
N ALA A 81 10.77 6.03 5.30
CA ALA A 81 11.46 5.06 4.47
C ALA A 81 11.60 3.71 5.18
N ARG A 82 11.94 3.70 6.48
CA ARG A 82 12.03 2.48 7.28
C ARG A 82 10.67 1.80 7.44
N LEU A 83 9.60 2.57 7.66
CA LEU A 83 8.24 2.05 7.74
C LEU A 83 7.81 1.30 6.47
N VAL A 84 8.16 1.84 5.29
CA VAL A 84 7.70 1.31 4.00
C VAL A 84 8.63 0.24 3.42
N LEU A 85 9.95 0.42 3.56
CA LEU A 85 10.96 -0.42 2.91
C LEU A 85 11.60 -1.44 3.87
N GLY A 86 11.50 -1.19 5.18
CA GLY A 86 12.19 -1.97 6.20
C GLY A 86 13.68 -1.66 6.30
N ASP A 87 14.29 -2.21 7.36
CA ASP A 87 15.66 -1.92 7.74
C ASP A 87 16.70 -2.29 6.67
N GLU A 88 16.54 -3.42 5.98
CA GLU A 88 17.51 -3.91 5.00
C GLU A 88 17.67 -2.91 3.83
N LEU A 89 16.56 -2.45 3.26
CA LEU A 89 16.57 -1.55 2.12
C LEU A 89 16.99 -0.13 2.52
N VAL A 90 16.60 0.35 3.71
CA VAL A 90 17.06 1.65 4.20
C VAL A 90 18.57 1.65 4.36
N ARG A 91 19.17 0.62 4.97
CA ARG A 91 20.64 0.54 5.13
C ARG A 91 21.38 0.45 3.79
N LYS A 92 20.77 -0.17 2.77
CA LYS A 92 21.36 -0.24 1.43
C LYS A 92 21.41 1.12 0.72
N VAL A 93 20.39 1.96 0.93
CA VAL A 93 20.28 3.27 0.26
C VAL A 93 20.99 4.37 1.05
N TRP A 94 20.95 4.30 2.39
CA TRP A 94 21.57 5.28 3.30
C TRP A 94 22.47 4.56 4.33
N PRO A 95 23.64 4.04 3.93
CA PRO A 95 24.50 3.26 4.81
C PRO A 95 25.10 4.06 5.97
N ASP A 96 25.31 5.37 5.77
CA ASP A 96 25.93 6.25 6.78
C ASP A 96 24.90 6.92 7.71
N ARG A 97 23.63 6.50 7.65
CA ARG A 97 22.55 7.09 8.45
C ARG A 97 22.00 6.08 9.44
N ASP A 98 21.76 6.56 10.66
CA ASP A 98 21.12 5.74 11.69
C ASP A 98 19.67 5.41 11.32
N LEU A 99 19.24 4.21 11.70
CA LEU A 99 17.83 3.88 11.67
C LEU A 99 17.11 4.63 12.79
N VAL A 100 16.04 5.31 12.42
CA VAL A 100 15.15 6.03 13.34
C VAL A 100 13.81 5.32 13.41
N GLU A 101 13.11 5.46 14.53
CA GLU A 101 11.81 4.80 14.72
C GLU A 101 10.71 5.56 13.95
N PRO A 102 9.81 4.85 13.25
CA PRO A 102 8.65 5.47 12.62
C PRO A 102 7.56 5.88 13.60
#